data_AF-A0A8T7GLA3-F1
#
_entry.id   AF-A0A8T7GLA3-F1
#
_cell.length_a   1.000
_cell.length_b   1.000
_cell.length_c   1.000
_cell.angle_alpha   90.00
_cell.angle_beta   90.00
_cell.angle_gamma   90.00
#
_symmetry.space_group_name_H-M   'P 1'
#
loop_
_entity.id
_entity.type
_entity.pdbx_description
1 polymer ?
#
loop_
_entity_poly.entity_id
_entity_poly.type
_entity_poly.pdbx_seq_one_letter_code
_entity_poly.pdbx_strand_id
1 'polypeptide(L)'
;MNKIYGISIMLALAAAIFSGPMTVSSFAQSTNSTMNMDETIAHSVEEAVSTGLTSVRDSAAILLEGKTLPAGDFIHLYDSTPSHIMNGHIAVKVACDEEQKPVVSVLIGQAPNLVPAELEYISELSQPGKMCLYHVDLMSTDENVITDIAIKNDGTEDIVFGPTSSVVIGVNQIMVSEHEAHGEESHGEETEGHSEEE
;
A
#
# COMPACT_ATOMS: atom_id res chain seq x y z
N MET A 1 -62.70 -28.16 15.24
CA MET A 1 -62.79 -28.60 13.84
C MET A 1 -63.36 -27.45 13.02
N ASN A 2 -62.56 -26.84 12.15
CA ASN A 2 -62.97 -26.23 10.88
C ASN A 2 -61.71 -25.82 10.11
N LYS A 3 -61.53 -26.46 8.95
CA LYS A 3 -60.46 -26.23 7.97
C LYS A 3 -60.82 -24.97 7.17
N ILE A 4 -59.87 -24.06 6.98
CA ILE A 4 -59.94 -23.05 5.93
C ILE A 4 -58.62 -23.10 5.14
N TYR A 5 -58.79 -23.32 3.84
CA TYR A 5 -57.85 -23.29 2.73
C TYR A 5 -57.02 -21.98 2.78
N GLY A 6 -55.71 -21.96 2.54
CA GLY A 6 -55.08 -22.43 1.31
C GLY A 6 -55.14 -21.33 0.25
N ILE A 7 -54.33 -20.27 0.39
CA ILE A 7 -53.98 -19.38 -0.74
C ILE A 7 -52.48 -19.15 -0.69
N SER A 8 -51.81 -19.85 -1.60
CA SER A 8 -50.41 -19.66 -1.96
C SER A 8 -50.32 -18.42 -2.85
N ILE A 9 -49.69 -17.36 -2.36
CA ILE A 9 -49.35 -16.19 -3.17
C ILE A 9 -47.90 -16.37 -3.62
N MET A 10 -47.74 -17.05 -4.76
CA MET A 10 -46.56 -16.95 -5.61
C MET A 10 -46.53 -15.52 -6.17
N LEU A 11 -45.75 -14.64 -5.54
CA LEU A 11 -45.42 -13.34 -6.12
C LEU A 11 -44.12 -13.50 -6.93
N ALA A 12 -44.28 -13.89 -8.20
CA ALA A 12 -43.22 -13.78 -9.19
C ALA A 12 -43.34 -12.42 -9.88
N LEU A 13 -42.37 -11.53 -9.71
CA LEU A 13 -42.23 -10.39 -10.63
C LEU A 13 -40.77 -10.01 -10.87
N ALA A 14 -40.31 -10.47 -12.03
CA ALA A 14 -39.46 -9.81 -13.01
C ALA A 14 -38.10 -9.20 -12.56
N ALA A 15 -37.05 -10.01 -12.67
CA ALA A 15 -35.70 -9.49 -12.92
C ALA A 15 -35.63 -8.93 -14.35
N ALA A 16 -35.64 -7.61 -14.49
CA ALA A 16 -35.31 -6.95 -15.74
C ALA A 16 -33.79 -7.01 -15.96
N ILE A 17 -33.34 -7.95 -16.78
CA ILE A 17 -31.95 -8.02 -17.24
C ILE A 17 -31.79 -6.93 -18.31
N PHE A 18 -31.17 -5.83 -17.93
CA PHE A 18 -30.81 -4.75 -18.85
C PHE A 18 -29.49 -5.14 -19.56
N SER A 19 -29.58 -5.95 -20.61
CA SER A 19 -28.45 -6.24 -21.49
C SER A 19 -28.32 -5.13 -22.55
N GLY A 20 -27.71 -4.02 -22.16
CA GLY A 20 -27.25 -2.97 -23.08
C GLY A 20 -25.75 -3.11 -23.34
N PRO A 21 -25.26 -3.02 -24.60
CA PRO A 21 -23.84 -2.92 -24.86
C PRO A 21 -23.32 -1.57 -24.35
N MET A 22 -22.50 -1.56 -23.30
CA MET A 22 -21.67 -0.40 -22.97
C MET A 22 -20.59 -0.27 -24.04
N THR A 23 -20.79 0.66 -24.97
CA THR A 23 -19.73 1.12 -25.86
C THR A 23 -18.77 2.00 -25.05
N VAL A 24 -17.59 1.48 -24.73
CA VAL A 24 -16.46 2.29 -24.25
C VAL A 24 -15.87 3.04 -25.46
N SER A 25 -16.15 4.34 -25.55
CA SER A 25 -15.42 5.23 -26.45
C SER A 25 -14.09 5.59 -25.80
N SER A 26 -13.01 4.90 -26.15
CA SER A 26 -11.65 5.38 -25.87
C SER A 26 -11.41 6.64 -26.71
N PHE A 27 -11.38 7.81 -26.06
CA PHE A 27 -10.78 8.99 -26.65
C PHE A 27 -9.26 8.89 -26.46
N ALA A 28 -8.55 8.38 -27.46
CA ALA A 28 -7.12 8.63 -27.58
C ALA A 28 -6.94 10.10 -28.00
N GLN A 29 -6.56 10.97 -27.07
CA GLN A 29 -6.05 12.29 -27.44
C GLN A 29 -4.60 12.12 -27.89
N SER A 30 -4.39 12.16 -29.21
CA SER A 30 -3.08 12.42 -29.79
C SER A 30 -2.86 13.93 -29.74
N THR A 31 -2.12 14.41 -28.75
CA THR A 31 -1.56 15.76 -28.76
C THR A 31 -0.20 15.68 -29.44
N ASN A 32 -0.16 16.14 -30.69
CA ASN A 32 1.07 16.38 -31.42
C ASN A 32 1.67 17.70 -30.90
N SER A 33 2.42 17.63 -29.80
CA SER A 33 3.20 18.76 -29.30
C SER A 33 4.64 18.61 -29.78
N THR A 34 4.95 19.25 -30.90
CA THR A 34 6.34 19.51 -31.29
C THR A 34 6.92 20.49 -30.27
N MET A 35 7.61 19.97 -29.25
CA MET A 35 8.42 20.80 -28.35
C MET A 35 9.80 20.96 -28.96
N ASN A 36 10.12 22.21 -29.30
CA ASN A 36 11.48 22.65 -29.59
C ASN A 36 12.37 22.22 -28.42
N MET A 37 13.41 21.43 -28.71
CA MET A 37 14.51 21.24 -27.79
C MET A 37 15.21 22.59 -27.65
N ASP A 38 14.97 23.26 -26.52
CA ASP A 38 15.89 24.27 -26.03
C ASP A 38 16.65 23.68 -24.84
N GLU A 39 17.95 23.86 -24.93
CA GLU A 39 19.04 23.17 -24.27
C GLU A 39 19.18 23.69 -22.84
N THR A 40 18.29 23.31 -21.92
CA THR A 40 18.46 23.65 -20.49
C THR A 40 17.77 22.68 -19.50
N ILE A 41 17.58 21.41 -19.87
CA ILE A 41 17.13 20.35 -18.94
C ILE A 41 18.19 19.23 -18.88
N ALA A 42 19.42 19.61 -18.60
CA ALA A 42 20.47 18.66 -18.22
C ALA A 42 20.82 18.76 -16.72
N HIS A 43 20.32 19.77 -16.01
CA HIS A 43 20.78 20.07 -14.64
C HIS A 43 19.82 19.67 -13.51
N SER A 44 18.65 19.09 -13.82
CA SER A 44 17.69 18.63 -12.80
C SER A 44 17.40 17.13 -12.85
N VAL A 45 18.01 16.40 -13.80
CA VAL A 45 17.87 14.94 -13.93
C VAL A 45 19.07 14.21 -13.31
N GLU A 46 20.20 14.89 -13.11
CA GLU A 46 21.40 14.28 -12.52
C GLU A 46 21.42 14.30 -10.98
N GLU A 47 20.66 15.17 -10.30
CA GLU A 47 20.64 15.16 -8.81
C GLU A 47 19.74 14.08 -8.20
N ALA A 48 18.70 13.63 -8.91
CA ALA A 48 17.87 12.50 -8.43
C ALA A 48 18.59 11.15 -8.56
N VAL A 49 19.54 11.05 -9.50
CA VAL A 49 20.36 9.84 -9.70
C VAL A 49 21.49 9.74 -8.66
N SER A 50 21.85 10.86 -7.99
CA SER A 50 22.92 10.88 -7.00
C SER A 50 22.50 10.50 -5.57
N THR A 51 21.20 10.42 -5.26
CA THR A 51 20.71 10.11 -3.90
C THR A 51 20.06 8.73 -3.77
N GLY A 52 19.91 7.97 -4.86
CA GLY A 52 19.18 6.69 -4.86
C GLY A 52 17.68 6.81 -4.58
N LEU A 53 17.14 8.02 -4.46
CA LEU A 53 15.74 8.29 -4.15
C LEU A 53 14.87 8.18 -5.40
N THR A 54 13.92 7.25 -5.40
CA THR A 54 13.00 6.99 -6.51
C THR A 54 11.56 7.26 -6.11
N SER A 55 10.78 7.93 -6.96
CA SER A 55 9.33 8.06 -6.77
C SER A 55 8.59 6.89 -7.40
N VAL A 56 7.71 6.24 -6.65
CA VAL A 56 7.03 4.98 -7.07
C VAL A 56 5.51 5.05 -7.10
N ARG A 57 4.88 5.91 -6.28
CA ARG A 57 3.41 6.05 -6.17
C ARG A 57 2.69 4.69 -6.04
N ASP A 58 3.22 3.83 -5.19
CA ASP A 58 2.61 2.54 -4.89
C ASP A 58 1.52 2.69 -3.83
N SER A 59 0.43 1.93 -3.95
CA SER A 59 -0.64 1.98 -2.96
C SER A 59 -1.41 0.66 -2.89
N ALA A 60 -1.78 0.27 -1.68
CA ALA A 60 -2.55 -0.93 -1.41
C ALA A 60 -3.73 -0.60 -0.48
N ALA A 61 -4.91 -1.17 -0.79
CA ALA A 61 -6.07 -1.12 0.08
C ALA A 61 -6.44 -2.55 0.49
N ILE A 62 -6.18 -2.89 1.74
CA ILE A 62 -6.44 -4.20 2.33
C ILE A 62 -7.78 -4.14 3.08
N LEU A 63 -8.78 -4.85 2.58
CA LEU A 63 -10.07 -5.00 3.25
C LEU A 63 -9.97 -6.10 4.31
N LEU A 64 -10.26 -5.75 5.55
CA LEU A 64 -10.14 -6.65 6.71
C LEU A 64 -11.48 -7.20 7.17
N GLU A 65 -12.61 -6.60 6.76
CA GLU A 65 -13.95 -7.03 7.16
C GLU A 65 -14.14 -8.55 7.07
N GLY A 66 -14.61 -9.14 8.17
CA GLY A 66 -14.88 -10.57 8.31
C GLY A 66 -13.63 -11.45 8.45
N LYS A 67 -12.42 -10.89 8.41
CA LYS A 67 -11.20 -11.63 8.75
C LYS A 67 -11.06 -11.74 10.26
N THR A 68 -10.39 -12.81 10.68
CA THR A 68 -10.01 -13.02 12.08
C THR A 68 -8.50 -12.90 12.21
N LEU A 69 -8.03 -12.13 13.20
CA LEU A 69 -6.64 -12.05 13.60
C LEU A 69 -6.47 -12.72 14.97
N PRO A 70 -5.82 -13.89 15.05
CA PRO A 70 -5.65 -14.60 16.31
C PRO A 70 -4.90 -13.79 17.37
N ALA A 71 -5.15 -14.10 18.64
CA ALA A 71 -4.44 -13.50 19.77
C ALA A 71 -2.92 -13.65 19.64
N GLY A 72 -2.18 -12.55 19.80
CA GLY A 72 -0.72 -12.52 19.72
C GLY A 72 -0.14 -12.66 18.30
N ASP A 73 -0.97 -12.84 17.28
CA ASP A 73 -0.56 -13.04 15.89
C ASP A 73 -0.57 -11.72 15.09
N PHE A 74 -0.02 -11.77 13.88
CA PHE A 74 0.10 -10.62 13.00
C PHE A 74 -0.28 -10.95 11.54
N ILE A 75 -0.63 -9.92 10.79
CA ILE A 75 -0.77 -9.99 9.32
C ILE A 75 0.32 -9.10 8.74
N HIS A 76 1.20 -9.70 7.93
CA HIS A 76 2.16 -8.94 7.12
C HIS A 76 1.43 -8.28 5.95
N LEU A 77 1.54 -6.97 5.81
CA LEU A 77 0.73 -6.19 4.86
C LEU A 77 1.53 -5.66 3.66
N TYR A 78 2.79 -5.31 3.87
CA TYR A 78 3.60 -4.66 2.84
C TYR A 78 5.08 -4.91 3.08
N ASP A 79 5.82 -5.12 2.00
CA ASP A 79 7.27 -5.33 1.99
C ASP A 79 7.84 -4.60 0.77
N SER A 80 8.83 -3.74 1.00
CA SER A 80 9.56 -2.99 -0.02
C SER A 80 11.03 -3.40 -0.16
N THR A 81 11.48 -4.40 0.61
CA THR A 81 12.85 -4.92 0.55
C THR A 81 13.25 -5.25 -0.89
N PRO A 82 14.43 -4.82 -1.37
CA PRO A 82 15.57 -4.24 -0.63
C PRO A 82 15.55 -2.71 -0.48
N SER A 83 14.44 -2.05 -0.80
CA SER A 83 14.30 -0.59 -0.73
C SER A 83 13.61 -0.13 0.54
N HIS A 84 14.04 1.00 1.09
CA HIS A 84 13.44 1.59 2.29
C HIS A 84 12.44 2.68 1.92
N ILE A 85 11.35 2.79 2.68
CA ILE A 85 10.29 3.77 2.48
C ILE A 85 10.78 5.14 2.96
N MET A 86 10.98 6.08 2.04
CA MET A 86 11.43 7.43 2.34
C MET A 86 10.28 8.42 2.49
N ASN A 87 9.15 8.14 1.82
CA ASN A 87 7.92 8.88 2.00
C ASN A 87 6.72 7.96 1.76
N GLY A 88 5.84 7.87 2.74
CA GLY A 88 4.58 7.17 2.63
C GLY A 88 3.65 7.50 3.80
N HIS A 89 2.50 6.85 3.84
CA HIS A 89 1.57 6.92 4.95
C HIS A 89 0.72 5.65 5.02
N ILE A 90 0.18 5.39 6.20
CA ILE A 90 -0.79 4.32 6.44
C ILE A 90 -2.04 4.97 7.01
N ALA A 91 -3.20 4.62 6.48
CA ALA A 91 -4.49 4.91 7.10
C ALA A 91 -5.15 3.60 7.54
N VAL A 92 -5.48 3.49 8.83
CA VAL A 92 -6.07 2.28 9.41
C VAL A 92 -7.43 2.61 9.98
N LYS A 93 -8.45 1.91 9.48
CA LYS A 93 -9.82 1.96 10.01
C LYS A 93 -10.13 0.65 10.71
N VAL A 94 -10.25 0.68 12.02
CA VAL A 94 -10.48 -0.51 12.87
C VAL A 94 -11.35 -0.16 14.06
N ALA A 95 -11.77 -1.16 14.81
CA ALA A 95 -12.47 -0.94 16.06
C ALA A 95 -11.57 -0.25 17.09
N CYS A 96 -12.17 0.53 17.98
CA CYS A 96 -11.50 1.27 19.03
C CYS A 96 -12.38 1.34 20.29
N ASP A 97 -11.76 1.53 21.45
CA ASP A 97 -12.49 1.77 22.70
C ASP A 97 -12.97 3.23 22.83
N GLU A 98 -13.63 3.54 23.95
CA GLU A 98 -14.15 4.88 24.24
C GLU A 98 -13.00 5.89 24.45
N GLU A 99 -11.81 5.40 24.83
CA GLU A 99 -10.57 6.14 24.99
C GLU A 99 -9.78 6.30 23.67
N GLN A 100 -10.37 5.92 22.53
CA GLN A 100 -9.79 6.05 21.18
C GLN A 100 -8.58 5.15 20.95
N LYS A 101 -8.39 4.10 21.75
CA LYS A 101 -7.32 3.13 21.55
C LYS A 101 -7.75 2.08 20.51
N PRO A 102 -6.95 1.83 19.47
CA PRO A 102 -7.27 0.80 18.48
C PRO A 102 -7.14 -0.61 19.07
N VAL A 103 -7.92 -1.55 18.53
CA VAL A 103 -7.84 -2.97 18.92
C VAL A 103 -6.58 -3.69 18.40
N VAL A 104 -5.86 -3.10 17.45
CA VAL A 104 -4.61 -3.62 16.88
C VAL A 104 -3.50 -2.56 16.95
N SER A 105 -2.26 -3.02 16.93
CA SER A 105 -1.11 -2.16 16.67
C SER A 105 -0.70 -2.27 15.19
N VAL A 106 -0.29 -1.14 14.61
CA VAL A 106 0.45 -1.13 13.35
C VAL A 106 1.93 -1.24 13.70
N LEU A 107 2.63 -2.18 13.08
CA LEU A 107 4.07 -2.36 13.25
C LEU A 107 4.79 -1.89 11.98
N ILE A 108 5.90 -1.18 12.17
CA ILE A 108 6.77 -0.70 11.10
C ILE A 108 8.24 -1.00 11.45
N GLY A 109 9.08 -1.13 10.42
CA GLY A 109 10.51 -1.35 10.58
C GLY A 109 11.06 -2.26 9.49
N GLN A 110 12.13 -2.98 9.81
CA GLN A 110 12.68 -4.02 8.94
C GLN A 110 12.54 -5.37 9.60
N ALA A 111 11.87 -6.33 8.95
CA ALA A 111 11.69 -7.66 9.50
C ALA A 111 13.07 -8.33 9.80
N PRO A 112 13.22 -8.99 10.96
CA PRO A 112 12.20 -9.30 11.98
C PRO A 112 12.00 -8.20 13.04
N ASN A 113 12.70 -7.07 12.96
CA ASN A 113 12.72 -6.00 13.95
C ASN A 113 11.65 -4.94 13.65
N LEU A 114 10.39 -5.26 13.95
CA LEU A 114 9.28 -4.30 13.83
C LEU A 114 8.89 -3.74 15.19
N VAL A 115 8.54 -2.46 15.23
CA VAL A 115 8.07 -1.76 16.43
C VAL A 115 6.70 -1.13 16.19
N PRO A 116 5.86 -0.97 17.24
CA PRO A 116 4.60 -0.26 17.10
C PRO A 116 4.79 1.18 16.64
N ALA A 117 4.01 1.57 15.63
CA ALA A 117 3.96 2.93 15.12
C ALA A 117 3.10 3.83 16.02
N GLU A 118 3.46 5.11 16.11
CA GLU A 118 2.65 6.11 16.78
C GLU A 118 1.52 6.57 15.86
N LEU A 119 0.31 6.09 16.14
CA LEU A 119 -0.87 6.39 15.34
C LEU A 119 -1.52 7.70 15.78
N GLU A 120 -1.74 8.61 14.83
CA GLU A 120 -2.54 9.80 15.06
C GLU A 120 -4.02 9.52 14.78
N TYR A 121 -4.87 9.84 15.74
CA TYR A 121 -6.32 9.66 15.67
C TYR A 121 -6.99 10.78 14.85
N ILE A 122 -7.80 10.40 13.86
CA ILE A 122 -8.56 11.35 13.03
C ILE A 122 -9.99 11.47 13.55
N SER A 123 -10.27 12.50 14.33
CA SER A 123 -11.54 12.64 15.06
C SER A 123 -12.77 12.81 14.16
N GLU A 124 -12.61 13.47 13.02
CA GLU A 124 -13.66 13.86 12.10
C GLU A 124 -14.28 12.67 11.36
N LEU A 125 -13.52 11.57 11.27
CA LEU A 125 -13.89 10.36 10.55
C LEU A 125 -14.03 9.14 11.47
N SER A 126 -14.09 9.40 12.78
CA SER A 126 -14.08 8.37 13.82
C SER A 126 -15.30 8.44 14.72
N GLN A 127 -15.64 7.28 15.29
CA GLN A 127 -16.61 7.15 16.35
C GLN A 127 -16.02 6.28 17.46
N PRO A 128 -15.55 6.87 18.58
CA PRO A 128 -15.06 6.14 19.74
C PRO A 128 -16.06 5.09 20.24
N GLY A 129 -15.54 3.99 20.77
CA GLY A 129 -16.33 2.80 21.14
C GLY A 129 -16.89 2.00 19.96
N LYS A 130 -16.62 2.42 18.71
CA LYS A 130 -17.05 1.72 17.50
C LYS A 130 -15.92 1.53 16.51
N MET A 131 -15.73 2.49 15.61
CA MET A 131 -14.76 2.42 14.52
C MET A 131 -14.02 3.74 14.45
N CYS A 132 -12.70 3.69 14.55
CA CYS A 132 -11.83 4.84 14.48
C CYS A 132 -10.94 4.74 13.24
N LEU A 133 -10.60 5.89 12.69
CA LEU A 133 -9.61 6.07 11.65
C LEU A 133 -8.36 6.68 12.27
N TYR A 134 -7.23 6.07 11.96
CA TYR A 134 -5.91 6.54 12.35
C TYR A 134 -5.04 6.73 11.13
N HIS A 135 -4.06 7.59 11.24
CA HIS A 135 -3.03 7.75 10.23
C HIS A 135 -1.64 7.77 10.85
N VAL A 136 -0.64 7.39 10.07
CA VAL A 136 0.78 7.54 10.41
C VAL A 136 1.57 7.78 9.14
N ASP A 137 2.46 8.77 9.18
CA ASP A 137 3.41 9.02 8.11
C ASP A 137 4.62 8.08 8.22
N LEU A 138 5.11 7.62 7.08
CA LEU A 138 6.27 6.74 6.97
C LEU A 138 7.45 7.50 6.40
N MET A 139 8.53 7.54 7.15
CA MET A 139 9.79 8.13 6.73
C MET A 139 10.93 7.39 7.41
N SER A 140 11.71 6.66 6.61
CA SER A 140 12.91 6.00 7.11
C SER A 140 13.97 7.04 7.51
N THR A 141 14.75 6.71 8.54
CA THR A 141 15.95 7.42 8.95
C THR A 141 17.11 6.44 9.07
N ASP A 142 18.33 6.93 9.24
CA ASP A 142 19.53 6.10 9.44
C ASP A 142 19.39 5.15 10.65
N GLU A 143 18.60 5.54 11.66
CA GLU A 143 18.35 4.75 12.86
C GLU A 143 17.11 3.87 12.75
N ASN A 144 16.14 4.24 11.91
CA ASN A 144 14.85 3.57 11.77
C ASN A 144 14.54 3.35 10.29
N VAL A 145 15.06 2.25 9.77
CA VAL A 145 14.78 1.80 8.42
C VAL A 145 13.42 1.11 8.38
N ILE A 146 12.56 1.53 7.46
CA ILE A 146 11.22 0.97 7.26
C ILE A 146 11.17 0.29 5.88
N THR A 147 11.00 -1.02 5.89
CA THR A 147 10.79 -1.84 4.68
C THR A 147 9.47 -2.62 4.76
N ASP A 148 9.06 -2.97 5.98
CA ASP A 148 7.95 -3.87 6.26
C ASP A 148 6.87 -3.15 7.09
N ILE A 149 5.62 -3.51 6.82
CA ILE A 149 4.44 -3.04 7.56
C ILE A 149 3.59 -4.24 7.93
N ALA A 150 3.20 -4.34 9.20
CA ALA A 150 2.29 -5.36 9.68
C ALA A 150 1.21 -4.77 10.58
N ILE A 151 0.13 -5.51 10.80
CA ILE A 151 -0.81 -5.28 11.91
C ILE A 151 -0.76 -6.45 12.87
N LYS A 152 -0.81 -6.16 14.17
CA LYS A 152 -0.70 -7.17 15.22
C LYS A 152 -1.84 -7.06 16.22
N ASN A 153 -2.32 -8.22 16.65
CA ASN A 153 -3.19 -8.34 17.80
C ASN A 153 -2.33 -8.52 19.06
N ASP A 154 -2.17 -7.46 19.84
CA ASP A 154 -1.45 -7.52 21.12
C ASP A 154 -2.31 -8.04 22.29
N GLY A 155 -3.59 -8.31 22.03
CA GLY A 155 -4.53 -8.86 22.98
C GLY A 155 -4.38 -10.36 23.20
N THR A 156 -5.19 -10.87 24.11
CA THR A 156 -5.26 -12.30 24.48
C THR A 156 -6.44 -13.02 23.84
N GLU A 157 -7.26 -12.31 23.06
CA GLU A 157 -8.45 -12.84 22.38
C GLU A 157 -8.35 -12.57 20.88
N ASP A 158 -8.98 -13.43 20.07
CA ASP A 158 -9.03 -13.26 18.62
C ASP A 158 -9.87 -12.03 18.26
N ILE A 159 -9.37 -11.25 17.30
CA ILE A 159 -10.08 -10.09 16.77
C ILE A 159 -10.83 -10.51 15.51
N VAL A 160 -12.14 -10.33 15.48
CA VAL A 160 -12.93 -10.38 14.24
C VAL A 160 -13.14 -8.96 13.75
N PHE A 161 -12.57 -8.65 12.59
CA PHE A 161 -12.66 -7.31 12.03
C PHE A 161 -14.09 -6.99 11.57
N GLY A 162 -14.65 -5.92 12.13
CA GLY A 162 -16.01 -5.48 11.83
C GLY A 162 -16.18 -4.85 10.44
N PRO A 163 -17.41 -4.45 10.09
CA PRO A 163 -17.70 -3.88 8.78
C PRO A 163 -16.83 -2.67 8.45
N THR A 164 -16.41 -2.58 7.19
CA THR A 164 -15.55 -1.50 6.67
C THR A 164 -14.16 -1.40 7.31
N SER A 165 -13.72 -2.39 8.09
CA SER A 165 -12.35 -2.42 8.59
C SER A 165 -11.37 -2.53 7.42
N SER A 166 -10.35 -1.67 7.40
CA SER A 166 -9.41 -1.60 6.28
C SER A 166 -8.08 -1.00 6.69
N VAL A 167 -7.03 -1.36 5.95
CA VAL A 167 -5.74 -0.68 5.97
C VAL A 167 -5.45 -0.17 4.56
N VAL A 168 -5.08 1.10 4.45
CA VAL A 168 -4.63 1.71 3.20
C VAL A 168 -3.19 2.14 3.40
N ILE A 169 -2.32 1.72 2.49
CA ILE A 169 -0.88 2.02 2.50
C ILE A 169 -0.59 2.79 1.22
N GLY A 170 0.08 3.93 1.34
CA GLY A 170 0.60 4.69 0.21
C GLY A 170 2.09 4.92 0.37
N VAL A 171 2.88 4.52 -0.62
CA VAL A 171 4.33 4.74 -0.68
C VAL A 171 4.64 5.61 -1.90
N ASN A 172 5.15 6.80 -1.66
CA ASN A 172 5.42 7.77 -2.71
C ASN A 172 6.88 7.75 -3.15
N GLN A 173 7.79 7.51 -2.21
CA GLN A 173 9.24 7.51 -2.45
C GLN A 173 9.94 6.39 -1.69
N ILE A 174 10.91 5.78 -2.35
CA ILE A 174 11.78 4.73 -1.80
C ILE A 174 13.24 5.03 -2.11
N MET A 175 14.14 4.40 -1.38
CA MET A 175 15.58 4.43 -1.65
C MET A 175 16.14 3.00 -1.59
N VAL A 176 16.89 2.60 -2.60
CA VAL A 176 17.54 1.27 -2.62
C VAL A 176 18.68 1.27 -1.62
N SER A 177 18.77 0.23 -0.80
CA SER A 177 19.90 0.06 0.12
C SER A 177 21.22 -0.12 -0.63
N GLU A 178 22.30 0.52 -0.16
CA GLU A 178 23.61 0.56 -0.84
C GLU A 178 24.26 -0.82 -1.07
N HIS A 179 23.74 -1.88 -0.45
CA HIS A 179 24.26 -3.25 -0.61
C HIS A 179 23.88 -3.93 -1.93
N GLU A 180 22.95 -3.37 -2.71
CA GLU A 180 22.52 -3.96 -4.00
C GLU A 180 22.91 -3.12 -5.23
N ALA A 181 23.54 -1.95 -5.05
CA ALA A 181 23.87 -1.04 -6.14
C ALA A 181 25.09 -1.47 -6.99
N HIS A 182 25.79 -2.55 -6.63
CA HIS A 182 27.04 -3.01 -7.28
C HIS A 182 26.90 -4.29 -8.13
N GLY A 183 25.69 -4.67 -8.53
CA GLY A 183 25.42 -5.93 -9.23
C GLY A 183 25.60 -5.97 -10.75
N GLU A 184 26.07 -4.90 -11.41
CA GLU A 184 26.29 -4.89 -12.87
C GLU A 184 27.67 -4.30 -13.25
N GLU A 185 28.76 -4.98 -12.89
CA GLU A 185 30.02 -4.85 -13.63
C GLU A 185 30.11 -5.96 -14.69
N SER A 186 29.78 -5.58 -15.92
CA SER A 186 30.06 -6.35 -17.13
C SER A 186 31.57 -6.58 -17.28
N HIS A 187 32.03 -7.81 -17.07
CA HIS A 187 33.36 -8.27 -17.48
C HIS A 187 33.51 -8.14 -19.01
N GLY A 188 34.14 -7.04 -19.46
CA GLY A 188 34.72 -6.92 -20.79
C GLY A 188 36.12 -7.53 -20.79
N GLU A 189 36.25 -8.67 -21.44
CA GLU A 189 37.51 -9.37 -21.69
C GLU A 189 38.33 -8.59 -22.74
N GLU A 190 39.45 -7.97 -22.33
CA GLU A 190 40.41 -7.36 -23.25
C GLU A 190 41.32 -8.44 -23.85
N THR A 191 41.13 -8.74 -25.13
CA THR A 191 42.08 -9.50 -25.94
C THR A 191 43.25 -8.63 -26.39
N GLU A 192 44.46 -9.05 -26.02
CA GLU A 192 45.75 -8.50 -26.47
C GLU A 192 45.88 -8.45 -28.00
N GLY A 193 46.39 -7.34 -28.53
CA GLY A 193 46.80 -7.18 -29.91
C GLY A 193 48.12 -6.42 -30.02
N HIS A 194 49.23 -7.15 -30.13
CA HIS A 194 50.58 -6.65 -30.36
C HIS A 194 51.04 -7.02 -31.78
N SER A 195 51.46 -6.03 -32.59
CA SER A 195 52.50 -6.10 -33.64
C SER A 195 52.54 -4.74 -34.37
N GLU A 196 53.57 -3.93 -34.14
CA GLU A 196 54.86 -3.83 -34.85
C GLU A 196 54.84 -2.69 -35.91
N GLU A 197 55.53 -1.59 -35.57
CA GLU A 197 55.90 -0.48 -36.47
C GLU A 197 57.11 -0.86 -37.35
N GLU A 198 57.17 -0.27 -38.55
CA GLU A 198 58.20 -0.40 -39.59
C GLU A 198 59.66 -0.13 -39.17
#